data_AF-A0A940TGV7-F1
#
_entry.id   AF-A0A940TGV7-F1
#
_cell.length_a   1.000
_cell.length_b   1.000
_cell.length_c   1.000
_cell.angle_alpha   90.00
_cell.angle_beta   90.00
_cell.angle_gamma   90.00
#
_symmetry.space_group_name_H-M   'P 1'
#
loop_
_entity.id
_entity.type
_entity.pdbx_description
1 polymer ?
#
loop_
_entity_poly.entity_id
_entity_poly.type
_entity_poly.pdbx_seq_one_letter_code
_entity_poly.pdbx_strand_id
1 'polypeptide(L)'
;MANVIAVIWDFDKTLVDGYMQDPIFQHYGVDDQQFWAEVDQLPGKYLREQGVRVNRDTIYLNHFLRYVREGIFPDLNNEKLRSFGKELHFYPGVPEIFEKTKKMIAEDPRYREYDIRVEHYIVSTGMVAVIKGTSVMDYVDGVWGCELIEGEINGRMVLTELGYTIDNTSKTRAIFEINKGVP
;
A
#
# COMPACT_ATOMS: atom_id res chain seq x y z
N MET A 1 0.97 25.18 -17.80
CA MET A 1 2.29 24.52 -17.81
C MET A 1 2.36 23.67 -16.56
N ALA A 2 2.75 22.40 -16.65
CA ALA A 2 2.98 21.58 -15.47
C ALA A 2 4.36 21.95 -14.91
N ASN A 3 4.38 22.65 -13.78
CA ASN A 3 5.58 23.08 -13.05
C ASN A 3 5.91 22.12 -11.89
N VAL A 4 5.34 20.92 -11.91
CA VAL A 4 5.50 19.92 -10.85
C VAL A 4 6.38 18.78 -11.35
N ILE A 5 7.41 18.47 -10.58
CA ILE A 5 8.20 17.24 -10.70
C ILE A 5 7.59 16.22 -9.73
N ALA A 6 6.89 15.22 -10.28
CA ALA A 6 6.37 14.11 -9.48
C ALA A 6 7.44 13.01 -9.34
N VAL A 7 7.75 12.64 -8.10
CA VAL A 7 8.60 11.49 -7.76
C VAL A 7 7.71 10.39 -7.22
N ILE A 8 7.61 9.28 -7.96
CA ILE A 8 6.68 8.20 -7.67
C ILE A 8 7.45 6.99 -7.14
N TRP A 9 7.05 6.50 -5.97
CA TRP A 9 7.72 5.43 -5.23
C TRP A 9 6.85 4.17 -5.21
N ASP A 10 7.48 3.01 -5.36
CA ASP A 10 6.91 1.79 -4.78
C ASP A 10 7.14 1.79 -3.25
N PHE A 11 6.54 0.85 -2.52
CA PHE A 11 6.57 0.85 -1.05
C PHE A 11 7.40 -0.29 -0.46
N ASP A 12 6.89 -1.53 -0.52
CA ASP A 12 7.59 -2.70 0.00
C ASP A 12 8.92 -2.89 -0.76
N LYS A 13 9.98 -3.23 -0.03
CA LYS A 13 11.35 -3.37 -0.56
C LYS A 13 11.87 -2.16 -1.34
N THR A 14 11.26 -0.98 -1.17
CA THR A 14 11.68 0.28 -1.81
C THR A 14 11.83 1.40 -0.78
N LEU A 15 10.77 1.71 -0.03
CA LEU A 15 10.83 2.62 1.12
C LEU A 15 11.05 1.83 2.41
N VAL A 16 10.37 0.70 2.56
CA VAL A 16 10.45 -0.19 3.72
C VAL A 16 11.42 -1.34 3.45
N ASP A 17 12.27 -1.66 4.43
CA ASP A 17 13.20 -2.80 4.41
C ASP A 17 12.50 -4.09 4.87
N GLY A 18 11.45 -4.48 4.13
CA GLY A 18 10.53 -5.52 4.57
C GLY A 18 9.28 -5.56 3.71
N TYR A 19 8.32 -6.36 4.16
CA TYR A 19 6.96 -6.36 3.64
C TYR A 19 6.01 -5.81 4.70
N MET A 20 5.03 -5.02 4.27
CA MET A 20 4.05 -4.43 5.19
C MET A 20 3.21 -5.46 5.95
N GLN A 21 3.17 -6.71 5.49
CA GLN A 21 2.47 -7.82 6.11
C GLN A 21 3.25 -8.46 7.27
N ASP A 22 4.57 -8.27 7.34
CA ASP A 22 5.45 -8.88 8.35
C ASP A 22 4.96 -8.62 9.80
N PRO A 23 4.67 -7.37 10.24
CA PRO A 23 4.14 -7.12 11.59
C PRO A 23 2.75 -7.73 11.80
N ILE A 24 1.94 -7.87 10.75
CA ILE A 24 0.62 -8.50 10.83
C ILE A 24 0.78 -9.99 11.13
N PHE A 25 1.63 -10.68 10.37
CA PHE A 25 1.91 -12.10 10.56
C PHE A 25 2.51 -12.37 11.95
N GLN A 26 3.45 -11.55 12.39
CA GLN A 26 4.02 -11.64 13.73
C GLN A 26 2.96 -11.47 14.83
N HIS A 27 2.04 -10.51 14.69
CA HIS A 27 0.99 -10.25 15.67
C HIS A 27 0.01 -11.42 15.83
N TYR A 28 -0.37 -12.05 14.73
CA TYR A 28 -1.33 -13.16 14.73
C TYR A 28 -0.69 -14.55 14.79
N GLY A 29 0.64 -14.63 14.84
CA GLY A 29 1.36 -15.91 14.84
C GLY A 29 1.16 -16.72 13.55
N VAL A 30 1.02 -16.03 12.42
CA VAL A 30 0.92 -16.65 11.09
C VAL A 30 2.31 -16.82 10.49
N ASP A 31 2.59 -18.01 9.95
CA ASP A 31 3.81 -18.28 9.19
C ASP A 31 3.69 -17.66 7.79
N ASP A 32 4.64 -16.81 7.43
CA ASP A 32 4.66 -16.06 6.18
C ASP A 32 4.82 -16.99 4.97
N GLN A 33 5.71 -17.98 5.07
CA GLN A 33 5.96 -18.95 4.00
C GLN A 33 4.72 -19.78 3.71
N GLN A 34 4.02 -20.24 4.75
CA GLN A 34 2.76 -20.95 4.60
C GLN A 34 1.70 -20.06 3.96
N PHE A 35 1.53 -18.82 4.45
CA PHE A 35 0.57 -17.89 3.87
C PHE A 35 0.79 -17.68 2.37
N TRP A 36 2.03 -17.38 1.96
CA TRP A 36 2.34 -17.15 0.55
C TRP A 36 2.23 -18.43 -0.30
N ALA A 37 2.60 -19.59 0.24
CA ALA A 37 2.39 -20.87 -0.43
C ALA A 37 0.90 -21.16 -0.68
N GLU A 38 0.01 -20.77 0.22
CA GLU A 38 -1.44 -20.85 0.02
C GLU A 38 -1.91 -19.88 -1.07
N VAL A 39 -1.45 -18.62 -1.01
CA VAL A 39 -1.78 -17.57 -1.99
C VAL A 39 -1.36 -17.97 -3.42
N ASP A 40 -0.15 -18.51 -3.59
CA ASP A 40 0.39 -18.91 -4.89
C ASP A 40 -0.42 -20.03 -5.57
N GLN A 41 -1.14 -20.83 -4.79
CA GLN A 41 -2.00 -21.90 -5.29
C GLN A 41 -3.37 -21.37 -5.75
N LEU A 42 -3.84 -20.24 -5.23
CA LEU A 42 -5.19 -19.71 -5.48
C LEU A 42 -5.49 -19.49 -6.96
N PRO A 43 -4.59 -18.91 -7.80
CA PRO A 43 -4.88 -18.73 -9.21
C PRO A 43 -5.15 -20.03 -9.96
N GLY A 44 -4.33 -21.05 -9.71
CA GLY A 44 -4.53 -22.37 -10.29
C GLY A 44 -5.78 -23.07 -9.76
N LYS A 45 -6.04 -22.94 -8.46
CA LYS A 45 -7.22 -23.48 -7.80
C LYS A 45 -8.52 -22.93 -8.40
N TYR A 46 -8.69 -21.60 -8.39
CA TYR A 46 -9.90 -20.96 -8.90
C TYR A 46 -10.14 -21.20 -10.39
N LEU A 47 -9.06 -21.26 -11.18
CA LEU A 47 -9.18 -21.61 -12.59
C LEU A 47 -9.68 -23.04 -12.80
N ARG A 48 -9.14 -24.03 -12.07
CA ARG A 48 -9.51 -25.44 -12.23
C ARG A 48 -10.89 -25.77 -11.65
N GLU A 49 -11.18 -25.28 -10.45
CA GLU A 49 -12.40 -25.64 -9.72
C GLU A 49 -13.62 -24.83 -10.16
N GLN A 50 -13.42 -23.58 -10.59
CA GLN A 50 -14.51 -22.64 -10.86
C GLN A 50 -14.46 -22.03 -12.26
N GLY A 51 -13.39 -22.25 -13.04
CA GLY A 51 -13.20 -21.58 -14.32
C GLY A 51 -12.93 -20.07 -14.20
N VAL A 52 -12.59 -19.59 -13.00
CA VAL A 52 -12.42 -18.16 -12.71
C VAL A 52 -10.96 -17.76 -12.74
N ARG A 53 -10.64 -16.75 -13.55
CA ARG A 53 -9.33 -16.10 -13.53
C ARG A 53 -9.28 -15.08 -12.40
N VAL A 54 -8.18 -15.08 -11.66
CA VAL A 54 -7.89 -14.08 -10.63
C VAL A 54 -6.61 -13.32 -10.94
N ASN A 55 -6.46 -12.16 -10.32
CA ASN A 55 -5.26 -11.36 -10.41
C ASN A 55 -4.22 -11.84 -9.39
N ARG A 56 -3.04 -12.24 -9.87
CA ARG A 56 -1.99 -12.78 -8.99
C ARG A 56 -1.45 -11.76 -8.00
N ASP A 57 -1.41 -10.49 -8.40
CA ASP A 57 -0.82 -9.42 -7.58
C ASP A 57 -1.70 -9.05 -6.38
N THR A 58 -3.02 -9.26 -6.48
CA THR A 58 -3.99 -8.79 -5.47
C THR A 58 -4.82 -9.90 -4.84
N ILE A 59 -4.67 -11.15 -5.28
CA ILE A 59 -5.43 -12.29 -4.71
C ILE A 59 -5.11 -12.53 -3.24
N TYR A 60 -3.91 -12.14 -2.78
CA TYR A 60 -3.55 -12.19 -1.36
C TYR A 60 -4.53 -11.40 -0.48
N LEU A 61 -5.12 -10.30 -0.98
CA LEU A 61 -6.12 -9.52 -0.23
C LEU A 61 -7.38 -10.35 0.04
N ASN A 62 -7.83 -11.14 -0.94
CA ASN A 62 -8.95 -12.07 -0.72
C ASN A 62 -8.58 -13.14 0.32
N HIS A 63 -7.32 -13.57 0.35
CA HIS A 63 -6.82 -14.52 1.35
C HIS A 63 -6.76 -13.89 2.75
N PHE A 64 -6.35 -12.63 2.87
CA PHE A 64 -6.48 -11.85 4.11
C PHE A 64 -7.94 -11.79 4.59
N LEU A 65 -8.88 -11.43 3.72
CA LEU A 65 -10.31 -11.39 4.06
C LEU A 65 -10.84 -12.77 4.46
N ARG A 66 -10.32 -13.85 3.86
CA ARG A 66 -10.64 -15.22 4.26
C ARG A 66 -10.13 -15.50 5.67
N TYR A 67 -8.88 -15.16 5.98
CA TYR A 67 -8.31 -15.33 7.33
C TYR A 67 -9.06 -14.53 8.40
N VAL A 68 -9.58 -13.35 8.06
CA VAL A 68 -10.48 -12.60 8.95
C VAL A 68 -11.76 -13.39 9.22
N ARG A 69 -12.43 -13.88 8.16
CA ARG A 69 -13.68 -14.66 8.29
C ARG A 69 -13.48 -15.97 9.05
N GLU A 70 -12.33 -16.62 8.89
CA GLU A 70 -11.98 -17.88 9.57
C GLU A 70 -11.47 -17.66 11.01
N GLY A 71 -11.35 -16.39 11.45
CA GLY A 71 -10.92 -16.05 12.81
C GLY A 71 -9.42 -16.16 13.05
N ILE A 72 -8.61 -16.31 12.00
CA ILE A 72 -7.13 -16.25 12.06
C ILE A 72 -6.68 -14.80 12.28
N PHE A 73 -7.37 -13.85 11.65
CA PHE A 73 -7.20 -12.41 11.85
C PHE A 73 -8.45 -11.79 12.51
N PRO A 74 -8.79 -12.16 13.76
CA PRO A 74 -10.13 -12.01 14.35
C PRO A 74 -10.58 -10.57 14.67
N ASP A 75 -9.65 -9.61 14.68
CA ASP A 75 -9.89 -8.20 14.97
C ASP A 75 -9.23 -7.27 13.92
N LEU A 76 -8.82 -7.81 12.77
CA LEU A 76 -8.15 -7.03 11.76
C LEU A 76 -9.16 -6.07 11.09
N ASN A 77 -8.91 -4.77 11.26
CA ASN A 77 -9.65 -3.66 10.67
C ASN A 77 -8.64 -2.58 10.19
N ASN A 78 -9.10 -1.49 9.57
CA ASN A 78 -8.18 -0.46 9.06
C ASN A 78 -7.45 0.28 10.19
N GLU A 79 -8.01 0.35 11.40
CA GLU A 79 -7.30 0.91 12.55
C GLU A 79 -6.10 0.04 12.94
N LYS A 80 -6.28 -1.28 12.99
CA LYS A 80 -5.22 -2.25 13.24
C LYS A 80 -4.18 -2.25 12.12
N LEU A 81 -4.62 -2.18 10.86
CA LEU A 81 -3.69 -2.00 9.74
C LEU A 81 -2.83 -0.73 9.90
N ARG A 82 -3.43 0.39 10.32
CA ARG A 82 -2.67 1.62 10.64
C ARG A 82 -1.70 1.43 11.80
N SER A 83 -2.04 0.64 12.83
CA SER A 83 -1.10 0.41 13.93
C SER A 83 0.14 -0.35 13.46
N PHE A 84 -0.03 -1.34 12.59
CA PHE A 84 1.11 -2.10 12.03
C PHE A 84 2.04 -1.25 11.15
N GLY A 85 1.51 -0.20 10.51
CA GLY A 85 2.34 0.77 9.79
C GLY A 85 3.41 1.43 10.68
N LYS A 86 3.11 1.63 11.97
CA LYS A 86 4.05 2.23 12.93
C LYS A 86 5.21 1.32 13.30
N GLU A 87 5.09 0.02 13.01
CA GLU A 87 6.09 -1.00 13.33
C GLU A 87 7.06 -1.23 12.16
N LEU A 88 6.81 -0.61 10.99
CA LEU A 88 7.64 -0.79 9.80
C LEU A 88 8.98 -0.06 9.92
N HIS A 89 10.02 -0.71 9.40
CA HIS A 89 11.38 -0.17 9.33
C HIS A 89 11.67 0.35 7.92
N PHE A 90 12.04 1.63 7.83
CA PHE A 90 12.42 2.25 6.57
C PHE A 90 13.90 2.06 6.26
N TYR A 91 14.25 2.06 4.96
CA TYR A 91 15.65 2.12 4.56
C TYR A 91 16.31 3.43 5.02
N PRO A 92 17.63 3.44 5.27
CA PRO A 92 18.34 4.64 5.70
C PRO A 92 18.12 5.85 4.77
N GLY A 93 17.72 6.98 5.35
CA GLY A 93 17.43 8.22 4.62
C GLY A 93 15.95 8.42 4.25
N VAL A 94 15.07 7.48 4.62
CA VAL A 94 13.62 7.66 4.58
C VAL A 94 13.13 7.86 6.03
N PRO A 95 12.30 8.89 6.32
CA PRO A 95 11.60 9.77 5.38
C PRO A 95 12.38 11.03 4.94
N GLU A 96 13.62 11.26 5.39
CA GLU A 96 14.32 12.54 5.23
C GLU A 96 14.50 12.97 3.76
N ILE A 97 14.62 11.99 2.86
CA ILE A 97 14.74 12.24 1.43
C ILE A 97 13.59 13.11 0.88
N PHE A 98 12.36 12.90 1.35
CA PHE A 98 11.18 13.62 0.86
C PHE A 98 11.23 15.11 1.17
N GLU A 99 11.58 15.45 2.41
CA GLU A 99 11.70 16.85 2.81
C GLU A 99 12.92 17.50 2.14
N LYS A 100 14.03 16.75 2.05
CA LYS A 100 15.28 17.24 1.46
C LYS A 100 15.11 17.60 -0.02
N THR A 101 14.46 16.77 -0.82
CA THR A 101 14.20 17.05 -2.25
C THR A 101 13.24 18.22 -2.44
N LYS A 102 12.17 18.30 -1.63
CA LYS A 102 11.24 19.44 -1.65
C LYS A 102 11.97 20.76 -1.33
N LYS A 103 12.75 20.80 -0.23
CA LYS A 103 13.53 21.99 0.16
C LYS A 103 14.57 22.38 -0.89
N MET A 104 15.31 21.40 -1.41
CA MET A 104 16.35 21.64 -2.42
C MET A 104 15.80 22.38 -3.65
N ILE A 105 14.60 22.04 -4.11
CA ILE A 105 13.98 22.71 -5.28
C ILE A 105 13.34 24.04 -4.88
N ALA A 106 12.66 24.11 -3.73
CA ALA A 106 11.99 25.33 -3.29
C ALA A 106 12.95 26.48 -2.94
N GLU A 107 14.15 26.16 -2.45
CA GLU A 107 15.15 27.14 -2.01
C GLU A 107 16.09 27.60 -3.13
N ASP A 108 16.14 26.90 -4.27
CA ASP A 108 16.99 27.27 -5.40
C ASP A 108 16.33 28.39 -6.24
N PRO A 109 16.98 29.57 -6.38
CA PRO A 109 16.42 30.69 -7.14
C PRO A 109 16.08 30.35 -8.59
N ARG A 110 16.82 29.42 -9.21
CA ARG A 110 16.62 29.00 -10.61
C ARG A 110 15.28 28.33 -10.81
N TYR A 111 14.79 27.60 -9.81
CA TYR A 111 13.53 26.86 -9.86
C TYR A 111 12.37 27.71 -9.34
N ARG A 112 12.64 28.54 -8.33
CA ARG A 112 11.65 29.45 -7.73
C ARG A 112 11.08 30.47 -8.71
N GLU A 113 11.90 30.99 -9.64
CA GLU A 113 11.43 31.93 -10.68
C GLU A 113 10.32 31.33 -11.56
N TYR A 114 10.32 30.01 -11.77
CA TYR A 114 9.35 29.29 -12.59
C TYR A 114 8.28 28.56 -11.77
N ASP A 115 8.21 28.80 -10.45
CA ASP A 115 7.33 28.09 -9.50
C ASP A 115 7.45 26.56 -9.63
N ILE A 116 8.66 26.04 -9.86
CA ILE A 116 8.87 24.59 -9.96
C ILE A 116 8.79 23.97 -8.57
N ARG A 117 8.02 22.89 -8.44
CA ARG A 117 7.79 22.16 -7.18
C ARG A 117 8.09 20.68 -7.33
N VAL A 118 8.32 20.01 -6.19
CA VAL A 118 8.46 18.56 -6.13
C VAL A 118 7.32 17.99 -5.30
N GLU A 119 6.68 16.98 -5.84
CA GLU A 119 5.68 16.19 -5.14
C GLU A 119 6.11 14.73 -5.08
N HIS A 120 5.78 14.04 -3.99
CA HIS A 120 6.13 12.66 -3.73
C HIS A 120 4.87 11.82 -3.62
N TYR A 121 4.81 10.74 -4.38
CA TYR A 121 3.65 9.87 -4.47
C TYR A 121 4.03 8.43 -4.20
N ILE A 122 3.18 7.67 -3.51
CA ILE A 122 3.37 6.23 -3.33
C ILE A 122 2.36 5.50 -4.22
N VAL A 123 2.82 4.54 -5.02
CA VAL A 123 1.99 3.67 -5.84
C VAL A 123 2.37 2.22 -5.54
N SER A 124 1.54 1.55 -4.75
CA SER A 124 1.81 0.22 -4.18
C SER A 124 0.67 -0.76 -4.48
N THR A 125 0.98 -2.06 -4.59
CA THR A 125 -0.04 -3.13 -4.56
C THR A 125 -0.45 -3.49 -3.13
N GLY A 126 0.20 -2.88 -2.14
CA GLY A 126 -0.05 -3.06 -0.71
C GLY A 126 -1.29 -2.33 -0.19
N MET A 127 -1.57 -2.50 1.10
CA MET A 127 -2.72 -1.94 1.79
C MET A 127 -2.49 -0.48 2.20
N VAL A 128 -3.32 0.43 1.71
CA VAL A 128 -3.20 1.88 2.00
C VAL A 128 -3.32 2.17 3.48
N ALA A 129 -4.15 1.43 4.22
CA ALA A 129 -4.29 1.62 5.67
C ALA A 129 -2.96 1.40 6.41
N VAL A 130 -2.11 0.47 5.97
CA VAL A 130 -0.78 0.26 6.56
C VAL A 130 0.13 1.44 6.24
N ILE A 131 0.17 1.88 4.98
CA ILE A 131 0.96 3.05 4.54
C ILE A 131 0.53 4.31 5.30
N LYS A 132 -0.78 4.51 5.47
CA LYS A 132 -1.38 5.63 6.24
C LYS A 132 -0.99 5.63 7.72
N GLY A 133 -0.54 4.50 8.25
CA GLY A 133 -0.05 4.36 9.62
C GLY A 133 1.40 4.79 9.84
N THR A 134 2.14 5.07 8.76
CA THR A 134 3.58 5.31 8.82
C THR A 134 3.96 6.79 8.89
N SER A 135 5.22 7.07 9.21
CA SER A 135 5.79 8.42 9.26
C SER A 135 5.91 9.09 7.88
N VAL A 136 5.87 8.34 6.77
CA VAL A 136 6.01 8.95 5.43
C VAL A 136 4.79 9.77 5.02
N MET A 137 3.64 9.56 5.68
CA MET A 137 2.40 10.30 5.40
C MET A 137 2.51 11.81 5.65
N ASP A 138 3.44 12.24 6.50
CA ASP A 138 3.67 13.67 6.74
C ASP A 138 4.39 14.35 5.56
N TYR A 139 4.89 13.58 4.60
CA TYR A 139 5.79 14.07 3.55
C TYR A 139 5.26 13.85 2.13
N VAL A 140 4.46 12.79 1.91
CA VAL A 140 3.93 12.43 0.60
C VAL A 140 2.66 13.21 0.27
N ASP A 141 2.48 13.52 -1.01
CA ASP A 141 1.37 14.30 -1.55
C ASP A 141 0.18 13.41 -1.98
N GLY A 142 0.39 12.10 -2.12
CA GLY A 142 -0.68 11.15 -2.39
C GLY A 142 -0.25 9.68 -2.33
N VAL A 143 -1.22 8.80 -2.10
CA VAL A 143 -1.02 7.36 -1.99
C VAL A 143 -2.07 6.62 -2.80
N TRP A 144 -1.58 5.79 -3.71
CA TRP A 144 -2.35 4.84 -4.50
C TRP A 144 -1.98 3.44 -4.04
N GLY A 145 -2.97 2.70 -3.54
CA GLY A 145 -2.81 1.30 -3.20
C GLY A 145 -4.15 0.63 -2.93
N CYS A 146 -4.13 -0.56 -2.37
CA CYS A 146 -5.34 -1.31 -2.11
C CYS A 146 -6.06 -0.81 -0.85
N GLU A 147 -7.35 -0.48 -0.98
CA GLU A 147 -8.24 -0.09 0.13
C GLU A 147 -9.22 -1.21 0.44
N LEU A 148 -9.51 -1.39 1.72
CA LEU A 148 -10.33 -2.48 2.26
C LEU A 148 -11.52 -1.89 3.03
N ILE A 149 -12.69 -2.48 2.82
CA ILE A 149 -13.95 -2.05 3.45
C ILE A 149 -14.17 -2.89 4.70
N GLU A 150 -14.60 -2.22 5.78
CA GLU A 150 -14.97 -2.86 7.02
C GLU A 150 -16.47 -3.18 7.06
N GLY A 151 -16.81 -4.28 7.70
CA GLY A 151 -18.17 -4.72 7.99
C GLY A 151 -18.25 -5.39 9.35
N GLU A 152 -19.47 -5.49 9.88
CA GLU A 152 -19.69 -6.13 11.17
C GLU A 152 -19.75 -7.66 11.03
N ILE A 153 -18.86 -8.37 11.74
CA ILE A 153 -18.89 -9.82 11.91
C ILE A 153 -18.87 -10.11 13.41
N ASN A 154 -19.88 -10.83 13.92
CA ASN A 154 -20.00 -11.20 15.33
C ASN A 154 -19.88 -9.99 16.30
N GLY A 155 -20.46 -8.84 15.95
CA GLY A 155 -20.44 -7.63 16.76
C GLY A 155 -19.11 -6.86 16.74
N ARG A 156 -18.21 -7.15 15.79
CA ARG A 156 -16.94 -6.44 15.60
C ARG A 156 -16.82 -5.90 14.18
N MET A 157 -16.37 -4.66 14.05
CA MET A 157 -15.99 -4.07 12.75
C MET A 157 -14.62 -4.61 12.33
N VAL A 158 -14.61 -5.41 11.26
CA VAL A 158 -13.42 -6.07 10.69
C VAL A 158 -13.40 -5.93 9.17
N LEU A 159 -12.28 -6.24 8.51
CA LEU A 159 -12.19 -6.19 7.06
C LEU A 159 -13.06 -7.29 6.43
N THR A 160 -13.99 -6.90 5.54
CA THR A 160 -14.92 -7.83 4.90
C THR A 160 -14.80 -7.87 3.39
N GLU A 161 -14.43 -6.74 2.77
CA GLU A 161 -14.50 -6.55 1.31
C GLU A 161 -13.32 -5.74 0.77
N LEU A 162 -13.08 -5.90 -0.53
CA LEU A 162 -12.12 -5.07 -1.28
C LEU A 162 -12.82 -3.79 -1.74
N GLY A 163 -12.25 -2.63 -1.45
CA GLY A 163 -12.78 -1.34 -1.91
C GLY A 163 -12.15 -0.91 -3.24
N TYR A 164 -10.84 -0.69 -3.23
CA TYR A 164 -10.06 -0.30 -4.40
C TYR A 164 -8.81 -1.15 -4.47
N THR A 165 -8.36 -1.52 -5.67
CA THR A 165 -7.18 -2.37 -5.85
C THR A 165 -6.26 -1.83 -6.93
N ILE A 166 -4.97 -2.03 -6.70
CA ILE A 166 -3.90 -1.77 -7.66
C ILE A 166 -3.06 -3.05 -7.79
N ASP A 167 -2.81 -3.40 -9.04
CA ASP A 167 -1.88 -4.43 -9.49
C ASP A 167 -0.72 -3.77 -10.26
N ASN A 168 0.26 -4.57 -10.69
CA ASN A 168 1.42 -4.04 -11.41
C ASN A 168 1.05 -3.30 -12.71
N THR A 169 -0.05 -3.68 -13.37
CA THR A 169 -0.48 -3.05 -14.62
C THR A 169 -1.14 -1.70 -14.35
N SER A 170 -2.04 -1.64 -13.37
CA SER A 170 -2.79 -0.45 -12.96
C SER A 170 -1.94 0.57 -12.21
N LYS A 171 -0.71 0.24 -11.79
CA LYS A 171 0.29 1.28 -11.43
C LYS A 171 0.48 2.31 -12.55
N THR A 172 0.40 1.89 -13.82
CA THR A 172 0.47 2.82 -14.97
C THR A 172 -0.73 3.77 -15.04
N ARG A 173 -1.92 3.33 -14.61
CA ARG A 173 -3.11 4.19 -14.46
C ARG A 173 -2.86 5.26 -13.40
N ALA A 174 -2.33 4.88 -12.23
CA ALA A 174 -2.02 5.84 -11.16
C ALA A 174 -1.01 6.90 -11.62
N ILE A 175 0.02 6.52 -12.37
CA ILE A 175 0.97 7.48 -12.97
C ILE A 175 0.27 8.47 -13.91
N PHE A 176 -0.69 7.98 -14.71
CA PHE A 176 -1.49 8.84 -15.57
C PHE A 176 -2.40 9.79 -14.77
N GLU A 177 -3.04 9.30 -13.71
CA GLU A 177 -3.88 10.11 -12.80
C GLU A 177 -3.05 11.25 -12.16
N ILE A 178 -1.86 10.92 -11.63
CA ILE A 178 -0.90 11.89 -11.08
C ILE A 178 -0.52 12.92 -12.15
N ASN A 179 -0.22 12.50 -13.39
CA ASN A 179 0.12 13.41 -14.47
C ASN A 179 -1.02 14.39 -14.83
N LYS A 180 -2.27 13.98 -14.62
CA LYS A 180 -3.46 14.80 -14.86
C LYS A 180 -3.80 15.72 -13.67
N GLY A 181 -3.08 15.61 -12.55
CA GLY A 181 -3.39 16.34 -11.31
C GLY A 181 -4.69 15.87 -10.66
N VAL A 182 -5.08 14.60 -10.90
CA VAL A 182 -6.22 13.98 -10.21
C VAL A 182 -5.77 13.64 -8.79
N PRO A 183 -6.46 14.15 -7.74
CA PRO A 183 -6.16 13.81 -6.36
C PRO A 183 -6.52 12.35 -6.03
#